data_AF-A0A6G0QWR0-F1
#
_entry.id   AF-A0A6G0QWR0-F1
#
_cell.length_a   1.000
_cell.length_b   1.000
_cell.length_c   1.000
_cell.angle_alpha   90.00
_cell.angle_beta   90.00
_cell.angle_gamma   90.00
#
_symmetry.space_group_name_H-M   'P 1'
#
loop_
_entity.id
_entity.type
_entity.pdbx_description
1 polymer ?
#
loop_
_entity_poly.entity_id
_entity_poly.type
_entity_poly.pdbx_seq_one_letter_code
_entity_poly.pdbx_strand_id
1 'polypeptide(L)'
;MVYPRPRFALQLLPDKTPYHESLLWTMQEFYRLKLEYREYSKAVKWLSRNWVDDMFETDCLDVPGMMENELARAILSRLNFSSLSSYIVFTTAMEKQMSVTLMEIVSTVPGKEWLKDSPISLLLQLACVRHGHAAYVESIVGKPEQWTMPKDQVRDIDFVIAPCNTSGIHWTLVILDLSESNAMVYDPLDNGEFREKTRERIKHVFFPTVDNWRRRKFGENTCFPRWKMSVLPGPKQPDGVSCGVFIASTGWAFLHGETEWLALRGKAPRQASTTLRMRMLYRLLCSPEVKVVIPESELSQDVATIEKLLDELIAKLSNDELKE
;
A
#
# COMPACT_ATOMS: atom_id res chain seq x y z
N MET A 1 7.18 18.55 -0.91
CA MET A 1 6.36 19.71 -1.30
C MET A 1 6.13 20.55 -0.05
N VAL A 2 6.80 21.69 0.07
CA VAL A 2 6.52 22.65 1.15
C VAL A 2 5.24 23.36 0.74
N TYR A 3 4.12 23.08 1.41
CA TYR A 3 2.90 23.83 1.17
C TYR A 3 3.16 25.31 1.51
N PRO A 4 2.86 26.26 0.60
CA PRO A 4 2.95 27.67 0.95
C PRO A 4 1.97 27.92 2.10
N ARG A 5 2.47 28.51 3.20
CA ARG A 5 1.61 28.99 4.29
C ARG A 5 0.59 29.96 3.67
N PRO A 6 -0.73 29.74 3.83
CA PRO A 6 -1.73 30.67 3.33
C PRO A 6 -1.51 32.03 4.00
N ARG A 7 -1.51 33.09 3.19
CA ARG A 7 -1.56 34.46 3.69
C ARG A 7 -2.99 34.73 4.17
N PHE A 8 -3.15 34.74 5.49
CA PHE A 8 -4.15 35.46 6.28
C PHE A 8 -5.58 35.51 5.72
N ALA A 9 -6.40 34.50 6.03
CA ALA A 9 -7.85 34.67 5.98
C ALA A 9 -8.51 34.06 7.24
N LEU A 10 -9.12 34.92 8.07
CA LEU A 10 -9.95 34.54 9.21
C LEU A 10 -11.11 33.66 8.74
N GLN A 11 -11.16 32.40 9.17
CA GLN A 11 -12.34 31.55 9.02
C GLN A 11 -13.29 31.77 10.19
N LEU A 12 -14.54 32.15 9.89
CA LEU A 12 -15.61 32.28 10.88
C LEU A 12 -16.25 30.89 11.10
N LEU A 13 -16.19 30.40 12.34
CA LEU A 13 -17.03 29.29 12.81
C LEU A 13 -18.42 29.84 13.24
N PRO A 14 -19.44 28.97 13.45
CA PRO A 14 -20.84 29.37 13.63
C PRO A 14 -21.10 30.31 14.83
N ASP A 15 -20.22 30.26 15.80
CA ASP A 15 -20.09 31.11 16.97
C ASP A 15 -19.11 32.25 16.65
N LYS A 16 -19.52 33.49 16.95
CA LYS A 16 -18.87 34.76 16.54
C LYS A 16 -17.47 35.01 17.12
N THR A 17 -16.71 33.98 17.43
CA THR A 17 -15.34 34.05 17.93
C THR A 17 -14.37 33.87 16.76
N PRO A 18 -13.69 34.94 16.30
CA PRO A 18 -12.69 34.82 15.26
C PRO A 18 -11.46 34.09 15.82
N TYR A 19 -11.17 32.89 15.29
CA TYR A 19 -9.90 32.20 15.56
C TYR A 19 -8.89 32.53 14.47
N HIS A 20 -7.64 32.75 14.87
CA HIS A 20 -6.55 32.90 13.91
C HIS A 20 -6.36 31.58 13.14
N GLU A 21 -6.27 31.63 11.81
CA GLU A 21 -6.14 30.45 10.94
C GLU A 21 -4.98 29.53 11.34
N SER A 22 -3.87 30.12 11.81
CA SER A 22 -2.73 29.35 12.32
C SER A 22 -3.05 28.52 13.56
N LEU A 23 -3.96 28.99 14.42
CA LEU A 23 -4.38 28.26 15.61
C LEU A 23 -5.26 27.07 15.21
N LEU A 24 -6.21 27.29 14.31
CA LEU A 24 -7.05 26.22 13.76
C LEU A 24 -6.19 25.14 13.08
N TRP A 25 -5.22 25.56 12.27
CA TRP A 25 -4.29 24.65 11.60
C TRP A 25 -3.41 23.87 12.60
N THR A 26 -2.87 24.55 13.60
CA THR A 26 -2.07 23.89 14.67
C THR A 26 -2.90 22.88 15.45
N MET A 27 -4.15 23.20 15.76
CA MET A 27 -5.06 22.27 16.43
C MET A 27 -5.38 21.05 15.55
N GLN A 28 -5.71 21.26 14.28
CA GLN A 28 -5.95 20.16 13.33
C GLN A 28 -4.73 19.26 13.22
N GLU A 29 -3.53 19.84 13.11
CA GLU A 29 -2.28 19.11 13.04
C GLU A 29 -2.00 18.30 14.32
N PHE A 30 -2.21 18.90 15.49
CA PHE A 30 -2.11 18.19 16.77
C PHE A 30 -3.05 16.98 16.84
N TYR A 31 -4.32 17.15 16.46
CA TYR A 31 -5.28 16.04 16.47
C TYR A 31 -4.94 14.97 15.44
N ARG A 32 -4.42 15.35 14.27
CA ARG A 32 -3.91 14.43 13.26
C ARG A 32 -2.75 13.58 13.80
N LEU A 33 -1.73 14.23 14.37
CA LEU A 33 -0.57 13.54 14.98
C LEU A 33 -0.97 12.66 16.16
N LYS A 34 -1.91 13.11 16.99
CA LYS A 34 -2.46 12.32 18.10
C LYS A 34 -3.15 11.04 17.60
N LEU A 35 -3.89 11.12 16.49
CA LEU A 35 -4.51 9.95 15.86
C LEU A 35 -3.44 9.01 15.30
N GLU A 36 -2.46 9.54 14.57
CA GLU A 36 -1.36 8.75 14.00
C GLU A 36 -0.56 8.02 15.08
N TYR A 37 -0.23 8.69 16.19
CA TYR A 37 0.44 8.08 17.32
C TYR A 37 -0.37 6.94 17.95
N ARG A 38 -1.71 7.06 18.00
CA ARG A 38 -2.58 5.98 18.49
C ARG A 38 -2.53 4.76 17.57
N GLU A 39 -2.60 4.96 16.26
CA GLU A 39 -2.50 3.86 15.30
C GLU A 39 -1.10 3.22 15.31
N TYR A 40 -0.04 4.03 15.38
CA TYR A 40 1.33 3.56 15.57
C TYR A 40 1.46 2.72 16.84
N SER A 41 0.91 3.20 17.96
CA SER A 41 0.92 2.47 19.24
C SER A 41 0.18 1.13 19.16
N LYS A 42 -0.94 1.06 18.43
CA LYS A 42 -1.65 -0.21 18.18
C LYS A 42 -0.79 -1.16 17.35
N ALA A 43 -0.11 -0.67 16.31
CA ALA A 43 0.78 -1.46 15.48
C ALA A 43 1.95 -2.03 16.28
N VAL A 44 2.61 -1.22 17.11
CA VAL A 44 3.70 -1.66 18.00
C VAL A 44 3.21 -2.73 18.97
N LYS A 45 2.04 -2.53 19.59
CA LYS A 45 1.43 -3.55 20.48
C LYS A 45 1.11 -4.84 19.75
N TRP A 46 0.60 -4.75 18.52
CA TRP A 46 0.32 -5.92 17.69
C TRP A 46 1.61 -6.68 17.38
N LEU A 47 2.68 -6.00 16.98
CA LEU A 47 3.98 -6.61 16.70
C LEU A 47 4.68 -7.20 17.92
N SER A 48 4.47 -6.62 19.11
CA SER A 48 5.18 -7.00 20.35
C SER A 48 4.65 -8.28 21.02
N ARG A 49 3.60 -8.90 20.48
CA ARG A 49 3.05 -10.16 21.01
C ARG A 49 3.93 -11.36 20.64
N ASN A 50 3.67 -12.50 21.27
CA ASN A 50 4.33 -13.76 20.91
C ASN A 50 3.67 -14.37 19.66
N TRP A 51 4.47 -14.83 18.69
CA TRP A 51 4.00 -15.26 17.37
C TRP A 51 4.04 -16.77 17.11
N VAL A 52 4.61 -17.57 18.02
CA VAL A 52 4.91 -19.01 17.79
C VAL A 52 3.70 -19.85 17.35
N ASP A 53 2.49 -19.56 17.84
CA ASP A 53 1.28 -20.34 17.53
C ASP A 53 0.26 -19.60 16.63
N ASP A 54 0.59 -18.38 16.21
CA ASP A 54 -0.37 -17.46 15.59
C ASP A 54 -0.27 -17.42 14.06
N MET A 55 0.72 -18.10 13.48
CA MET A 55 1.04 -18.06 12.05
C MET A 55 0.56 -19.30 11.29
N PHE A 56 0.11 -19.06 10.07
CA PHE A 56 -0.23 -20.07 9.09
C PHE A 56 0.98 -20.39 8.22
N GLU A 57 1.25 -21.68 8.04
CA GLU A 57 2.30 -22.14 7.15
C GLU A 57 1.91 -21.93 5.69
N THR A 58 2.73 -21.18 4.95
CA THR A 58 2.55 -20.88 3.53
C THR A 58 3.88 -20.42 2.93
N ASP A 59 4.06 -20.68 1.65
CA ASP A 59 5.13 -20.11 0.81
C ASP A 59 4.86 -18.63 0.42
N CYS A 60 3.69 -18.08 0.73
CA CYS A 60 3.33 -16.75 0.23
C CYS A 60 4.09 -15.62 0.91
N LEU A 61 4.63 -14.67 0.12
CA LEU A 61 5.41 -13.54 0.64
C LEU A 61 6.60 -14.02 1.50
N ASP A 62 7.16 -15.19 1.20
CA ASP A 62 8.11 -15.87 2.08
C ASP A 62 9.27 -14.97 2.49
N VAL A 63 9.74 -15.08 3.73
CA VAL A 63 10.89 -14.32 4.24
C VAL A 63 11.92 -15.34 4.72
N PRO A 64 12.80 -15.82 3.81
CA PRO A 64 13.65 -16.96 4.09
C PRO A 64 14.50 -16.78 5.34
N GLY A 65 14.48 -17.79 6.21
CA GLY A 65 15.40 -17.91 7.33
C GLY A 65 15.09 -17.05 8.56
N MET A 66 13.90 -16.44 8.65
CA MET A 66 13.46 -15.72 9.84
C MET A 66 12.28 -16.43 10.50
N MET A 67 12.43 -16.74 11.79
CA MET A 67 11.31 -17.17 12.62
C MET A 67 10.32 -16.02 12.82
N GLU A 68 9.08 -16.32 13.19
CA GLU A 68 7.98 -15.37 13.30
C GLU A 68 8.29 -14.20 14.26
N ASN A 69 8.87 -14.52 15.42
CA ASN A 69 9.28 -13.53 16.40
C ASN A 69 10.51 -12.72 15.96
N GLU A 70 11.35 -13.25 15.07
CA GLU A 70 12.47 -12.51 14.49
C GLU A 70 11.98 -11.51 13.44
N LEU A 71 11.03 -11.94 12.62
CA LEU A 71 10.34 -11.11 11.64
C LEU A 71 9.69 -9.89 12.31
N ALA A 72 8.93 -10.12 13.39
CA ALA A 72 8.30 -9.06 14.16
C ALA A 72 9.34 -8.09 14.78
N ARG A 73 10.44 -8.63 15.32
CA ARG A 73 11.55 -7.82 15.88
C ARG A 73 12.24 -6.97 14.82
N ALA A 74 12.45 -7.49 13.61
CA ALA A 74 13.03 -6.72 12.51
C ALA A 74 12.15 -5.54 12.11
N ILE A 75 10.84 -5.75 12.03
CA ILE A 75 9.86 -4.67 11.76
C ILE A 75 9.87 -3.65 12.90
N LEU A 76 9.79 -4.09 14.16
CA LEU A 76 9.83 -3.21 15.32
C LEU A 76 11.11 -2.37 15.36
N SER A 77 12.26 -2.98 15.08
CA SER A 77 13.52 -2.26 14.99
C SER A 77 13.44 -1.17 13.93
N ARG A 78 12.87 -1.46 12.76
CA ARG A 78 12.71 -0.46 11.69
C ARG A 78 11.80 0.70 12.11
N LEU A 79 10.73 0.41 12.83
CA LEU A 79 9.81 1.41 13.36
C LEU A 79 10.44 2.26 14.46
N ASN A 80 11.22 1.67 15.36
CA ASN A 80 11.92 2.39 16.44
C ASN A 80 12.94 3.42 15.94
N PHE A 81 13.51 3.20 14.75
CA PHE A 81 14.42 4.15 14.09
C PHE A 81 13.71 5.01 13.04
N SER A 82 12.39 5.21 13.18
CA SER A 82 11.60 6.06 12.29
C SER A 82 10.79 7.09 13.07
N SER A 83 10.35 8.12 12.39
CA SER A 83 9.44 9.16 12.88
C SER A 83 8.02 8.95 12.31
N LEU A 84 6.99 9.47 12.98
CA LEU A 84 5.62 9.46 12.46
C LEU A 84 5.48 10.16 11.10
N SER A 85 6.35 11.13 10.81
CA SER A 85 6.40 11.84 9.52
C SER A 85 7.27 11.15 8.47
N SER A 86 7.91 10.03 8.82
CA SER A 86 8.77 9.30 7.90
C SER A 86 7.99 8.85 6.68
N TYR A 87 8.68 8.73 5.57
CA TYR A 87 8.12 8.25 4.32
C TYR A 87 8.97 7.12 3.75
N ILE A 88 8.30 6.24 3.06
CA ILE A 88 8.85 5.09 2.36
C ILE A 88 9.07 5.51 0.92
N VAL A 89 10.31 5.41 0.45
CA VAL A 89 10.70 5.64 -0.94
C VAL A 89 11.03 4.31 -1.60
N PHE A 90 10.53 4.13 -2.80
CA PHE A 90 10.73 2.93 -3.62
C PHE A 90 10.85 3.33 -5.09
N THR A 91 11.70 2.63 -5.83
CA THR A 91 11.83 2.78 -7.28
C THR A 91 11.07 1.67 -7.99
N THR A 92 10.10 2.04 -8.82
CA THR A 92 9.21 1.10 -9.50
C THR A 92 9.90 0.40 -10.68
N ALA A 93 9.25 -0.63 -11.22
CA ALA A 93 9.73 -1.36 -12.40
C ALA A 93 9.84 -0.45 -13.65
N MET A 94 9.17 0.70 -13.63
CA MET A 94 9.24 1.73 -14.67
C MET A 94 10.22 2.86 -14.32
N GLU A 95 11.14 2.63 -13.37
CA GLU A 95 12.18 3.57 -12.92
C GLU A 95 11.64 4.90 -12.36
N LYS A 96 10.37 4.92 -11.94
CA LYS A 96 9.79 6.08 -11.25
C LYS A 96 10.03 5.95 -9.76
N GLN A 97 10.32 7.06 -9.08
CA GLN A 97 10.28 7.08 -7.62
C GLN A 97 8.84 7.25 -7.14
N MET A 98 8.47 6.44 -6.16
CA MET A 98 7.25 6.60 -5.40
C MET A 98 7.57 6.84 -3.94
N SER A 99 6.75 7.66 -3.30
CA SER A 99 6.83 7.95 -1.88
C SER A 99 5.47 7.78 -1.22
N VAL A 100 5.43 7.08 -0.09
CA VAL A 100 4.23 6.89 0.73
C VAL A 100 4.59 7.17 2.17
N THR A 101 3.73 7.83 2.95
CA THR A 101 4.03 8.05 4.37
C THR A 101 4.07 6.73 5.11
N LEU A 102 4.94 6.60 6.12
CA LEU A 102 5.03 5.40 6.94
C LEU A 102 3.66 5.06 7.55
N MET A 103 2.91 6.09 7.97
CA MET A 103 1.59 5.92 8.59
C MET A 103 0.52 5.37 7.64
N GLU A 104 0.61 5.57 6.32
CA GLU A 104 -0.30 4.91 5.36
C GLU A 104 -0.19 3.38 5.42
N ILE A 105 1.01 2.86 5.74
CA ILE A 105 1.28 1.43 5.89
C ILE A 105 0.97 0.96 7.32
N VAL A 106 1.55 1.64 8.31
CA VAL A 106 1.47 1.23 9.72
C VAL A 106 0.06 1.34 10.29
N SER A 107 -0.77 2.25 9.78
CA SER A 107 -2.16 2.37 10.25
C SER A 107 -3.12 1.30 9.72
N THR A 108 -2.78 0.58 8.64
CA THR A 108 -3.74 -0.32 7.96
C THR A 108 -3.28 -1.76 7.80
N VAL A 109 -1.98 -2.00 7.66
CA VAL A 109 -1.48 -3.36 7.46
C VAL A 109 -1.51 -4.19 8.75
N PRO A 110 -1.06 -3.70 9.92
CA PRO A 110 -1.19 -4.44 11.18
C PRO A 110 -2.65 -4.68 11.57
N GLY A 111 -2.92 -5.80 12.25
CA GLY A 111 -4.25 -6.06 12.80
C GLY A 111 -5.28 -6.53 11.78
N LYS A 112 -6.44 -5.86 11.72
CA LYS A 112 -7.62 -6.29 10.92
C LYS A 112 -8.26 -5.14 10.13
N GLU A 113 -7.55 -4.04 9.96
CA GLU A 113 -8.07 -2.87 9.24
C GLU A 113 -8.15 -3.14 7.74
N TRP A 114 -9.02 -2.41 7.05
CA TRP A 114 -9.08 -2.43 5.59
C TRP A 114 -7.83 -1.80 5.02
N LEU A 115 -7.21 -2.45 4.04
CA LEU A 115 -6.08 -1.86 3.36
C LEU A 115 -6.52 -0.69 2.49
N LYS A 116 -5.77 0.41 2.59
CA LYS A 116 -5.79 1.51 1.62
C LYS A 116 -5.09 1.10 0.33
N ASP A 117 -5.20 1.93 -0.71
CA ASP A 117 -4.50 1.72 -1.98
C ASP A 117 -2.98 1.59 -1.80
N SER A 118 -2.37 2.46 -1.01
CA SER A 118 -0.90 2.56 -0.88
C SER A 118 -0.18 1.25 -0.52
N PRO A 119 -0.56 0.50 0.55
CA PRO A 119 0.09 -0.77 0.86
C PRO A 119 -0.07 -1.82 -0.26
N ILE A 120 -1.23 -1.87 -0.93
CA ILE A 120 -1.48 -2.80 -2.04
C ILE A 120 -0.59 -2.43 -3.23
N SER A 121 -0.60 -1.15 -3.61
CA SER A 121 0.17 -0.62 -4.74
C SER A 121 1.67 -0.78 -4.56
N LEU A 122 2.19 -0.53 -3.36
CA LEU A 122 3.62 -0.72 -3.09
C LEU A 122 4.01 -2.20 -3.17
N LEU A 123 3.22 -3.11 -2.57
CA LEU A 123 3.58 -4.52 -2.56
C LEU A 123 3.54 -5.13 -3.97
N LEU A 124 2.51 -4.82 -4.76
CA LEU A 124 2.40 -5.31 -6.13
C LEU A 124 3.46 -4.71 -7.06
N GLN A 125 3.88 -3.47 -6.83
CA GLN A 125 5.00 -2.90 -7.58
C GLN A 125 6.34 -3.49 -7.18
N LEU A 126 6.56 -3.75 -5.89
CA LEU A 126 7.72 -4.50 -5.42
C LEU A 126 7.76 -5.89 -6.07
N ALA A 127 6.60 -6.54 -6.18
CA ALA A 127 6.49 -7.82 -6.88
C ALA A 127 6.87 -7.71 -8.36
N CYS A 128 6.40 -6.66 -9.05
CA CYS A 128 6.76 -6.42 -10.44
C CYS A 128 8.26 -6.14 -10.63
N VAL A 129 8.87 -5.36 -9.73
CA VAL A 129 10.32 -5.07 -9.75
C VAL A 129 11.14 -6.35 -9.63
N ARG A 130 10.77 -7.22 -8.69
CA ARG A 130 11.48 -8.48 -8.45
C ARG A 130 11.30 -9.51 -9.57
N HIS A 131 10.10 -9.58 -10.15
CA HIS A 131 9.87 -10.41 -11.32
C HIS A 131 10.68 -9.94 -12.53
N GLY A 132 10.86 -8.63 -12.69
CA GLY A 132 11.66 -8.03 -13.77
C GLY A 132 10.93 -7.88 -15.10
N HIS A 133 9.95 -8.74 -15.41
CA HIS A 133 9.17 -8.71 -16.65
C HIS A 133 7.66 -8.48 -16.42
N ALA A 134 7.31 -7.75 -15.36
CA ALA A 134 5.91 -7.43 -15.05
C ALA A 134 5.69 -5.91 -14.95
N ALA A 135 4.53 -5.46 -15.41
CA ALA A 135 4.09 -4.07 -15.31
C ALA A 135 2.93 -3.94 -14.31
N TYR A 136 2.95 -2.88 -13.52
CA TYR A 136 1.88 -2.54 -12.58
C TYR A 136 0.99 -1.44 -13.15
N VAL A 137 -0.32 -1.54 -12.90
CA VAL A 137 -1.32 -0.51 -13.24
C VAL A 137 -2.08 -0.10 -11.99
N GLU A 138 -2.22 1.21 -11.76
CA GLU A 138 -2.86 1.74 -10.56
C GLU A 138 -4.36 1.42 -10.49
N SER A 139 -4.86 1.25 -9.26
CA SER A 139 -6.26 0.95 -8.96
C SER A 139 -7.25 1.97 -9.50
N ILE A 140 -6.83 3.23 -9.68
CA ILE A 140 -7.66 4.35 -10.13
C ILE A 140 -7.86 4.41 -11.66
N VAL A 141 -7.08 3.66 -12.44
CA VAL A 141 -7.12 3.70 -13.92
C VAL A 141 -8.44 3.14 -14.45
N GLY A 142 -9.38 4.02 -14.76
CA GLY A 142 -10.72 3.67 -15.25
C GLY A 142 -10.90 3.76 -16.77
N LYS A 143 -9.92 4.29 -17.51
CA LYS A 143 -9.99 4.49 -18.96
C LYS A 143 -8.68 4.14 -19.67
N PRO A 144 -8.71 3.67 -20.94
CA PRO A 144 -7.51 3.34 -21.71
C PRO A 144 -6.45 4.45 -21.74
N GLU A 145 -6.86 5.70 -21.84
CA GLU A 145 -5.97 6.86 -22.02
C GLU A 145 -5.24 7.26 -20.73
N GLN A 146 -5.68 6.76 -19.58
CA GLN A 146 -5.11 7.08 -18.26
C GLN A 146 -3.85 6.27 -17.94
N TRP A 147 -3.51 5.28 -18.77
CA TRP A 147 -2.32 4.47 -18.56
C TRP A 147 -1.70 4.07 -19.88
N THR A 148 -0.41 3.73 -19.84
CA THR A 148 0.32 3.24 -20.99
C THR A 148 1.24 2.10 -20.56
N MET A 149 1.47 1.16 -21.47
CA MET A 149 2.51 0.17 -21.27
C MET A 149 3.89 0.85 -21.15
N PRO A 150 4.83 0.27 -20.38
CA PRO A 150 6.22 0.70 -20.36
C PRO A 150 6.76 0.90 -21.78
N LYS A 151 7.57 1.94 -21.98
CA LYS A 151 8.23 2.19 -23.27
C LYS A 151 9.12 1.01 -23.65
N ASP A 152 9.25 0.74 -24.95
CA ASP A 152 9.93 -0.44 -25.49
C ASP A 152 11.41 -0.58 -25.08
N GLN A 153 12.02 0.51 -24.60
CA GLN A 153 13.40 0.54 -24.11
C GLN A 153 13.57 0.00 -22.67
N VAL A 154 12.48 -0.16 -21.91
CA VAL A 154 12.56 -0.40 -20.46
C VAL A 154 12.69 -1.89 -20.12
N ARG A 155 12.02 -2.80 -20.85
CA ARG A 155 12.14 -4.29 -20.80
C ARG A 155 11.05 -4.94 -21.66
N ASP A 156 11.22 -6.23 -21.96
CA ASP A 156 10.10 -7.09 -22.38
C ASP A 156 9.18 -7.36 -21.19
N ILE A 157 7.86 -7.32 -21.44
CA ILE A 157 6.84 -7.46 -20.40
C ILE A 157 6.04 -8.73 -20.71
N ASP A 158 6.00 -9.63 -19.75
CA ASP A 158 5.25 -10.89 -19.80
C ASP A 158 3.90 -10.74 -19.11
N PHE A 159 3.87 -9.97 -18.01
CA PHE A 159 2.67 -9.81 -17.18
C PHE A 159 2.26 -8.36 -16.95
N VAL A 160 0.95 -8.12 -16.86
CA VAL A 160 0.38 -6.87 -16.33
C VAL A 160 -0.45 -7.19 -15.11
N ILE A 161 -0.15 -6.55 -13.97
CA ILE A 161 -0.87 -6.70 -12.71
C ILE A 161 -1.62 -5.41 -12.39
N ALA A 162 -2.92 -5.52 -12.09
CA ALA A 162 -3.74 -4.37 -11.70
C ALA A 162 -4.70 -4.73 -10.55
N PRO A 163 -4.54 -4.13 -9.36
CA PRO A 163 -5.59 -4.20 -8.35
C PRO A 163 -6.79 -3.35 -8.79
N CYS A 164 -8.00 -3.81 -8.50
CA CYS A 164 -9.23 -3.12 -8.84
C CYS A 164 -10.07 -2.90 -7.59
N ASN A 165 -10.26 -1.64 -7.20
CA ASN A 165 -11.21 -1.29 -6.15
C ASN A 165 -12.60 -1.15 -6.78
N THR A 166 -13.50 -2.07 -6.42
CA THR A 166 -14.87 -2.06 -6.92
C THR A 166 -15.78 -1.36 -5.91
N SER A 167 -16.40 -0.27 -6.34
CA SER A 167 -17.35 0.52 -5.55
C SER A 167 -16.80 1.08 -4.23
N GLY A 168 -15.48 1.19 -4.07
CA GLY A 168 -14.86 1.67 -2.82
C GLY A 168 -14.92 0.67 -1.67
N ILE A 169 -15.45 -0.54 -1.91
CA ILE A 169 -15.81 -1.49 -0.83
C ILE A 169 -15.12 -2.85 -0.94
N HIS A 170 -14.50 -3.18 -2.09
CA HIS A 170 -13.92 -4.49 -2.30
C HIS A 170 -12.78 -4.47 -3.31
N TRP A 171 -11.79 -5.32 -3.07
CA TRP A 171 -10.59 -5.44 -3.88
C TRP A 171 -10.58 -6.73 -4.68
N THR A 172 -10.40 -6.62 -5.99
CA THR A 172 -10.11 -7.74 -6.90
C THR A 172 -8.76 -7.53 -7.57
N LEU A 173 -8.20 -8.57 -8.17
CA LEU A 173 -6.94 -8.50 -8.90
C LEU A 173 -7.14 -8.92 -10.36
N VAL A 174 -6.50 -8.18 -11.25
CA VAL A 174 -6.32 -8.54 -12.65
C VAL A 174 -4.87 -8.93 -12.88
N ILE A 175 -4.69 -10.06 -13.56
CA ILE A 175 -3.41 -10.53 -14.07
C ILE A 175 -3.58 -10.78 -15.56
N LEU A 176 -2.85 -10.07 -16.39
CA LEU A 176 -2.78 -10.35 -17.83
C LEU A 176 -1.48 -11.09 -18.11
N ASP A 177 -1.60 -12.31 -18.65
CA ASP A 177 -0.51 -13.02 -19.31
C ASP A 177 -0.48 -12.60 -20.77
N LEU A 178 0.59 -11.87 -21.13
CA LEU A 178 0.76 -11.33 -22.48
C LEU A 178 1.25 -12.37 -23.48
N SER A 179 1.83 -13.48 -23.04
CA SER A 179 2.27 -14.55 -23.93
C SER A 179 1.07 -15.38 -24.41
N GLU A 180 0.18 -15.73 -23.48
CA GLU A 180 -0.99 -16.59 -23.74
C GLU A 180 -2.25 -15.79 -24.14
N SER A 181 -2.17 -14.46 -24.12
CA SER A 181 -3.35 -13.58 -24.17
C SER A 181 -4.45 -14.06 -23.22
N ASN A 182 -4.09 -14.30 -21.95
CA ASN A 182 -5.03 -14.74 -20.93
C ASN A 182 -5.19 -13.66 -19.87
N ALA A 183 -6.41 -13.18 -19.68
CA ALA A 183 -6.78 -12.31 -18.57
C ALA A 183 -7.38 -13.12 -17.43
N MET A 184 -6.75 -13.06 -16.28
CA MET A 184 -7.18 -13.74 -15.08
C MET A 184 -7.74 -12.73 -14.08
N VAL A 185 -8.92 -13.05 -13.52
CA VAL A 185 -9.52 -12.29 -12.42
C VAL A 185 -9.44 -13.13 -11.15
N TYR A 186 -8.84 -12.57 -10.11
CA TYR A 186 -8.89 -13.14 -8.76
C TYR A 186 -9.79 -12.28 -7.87
N ASP A 187 -10.68 -12.95 -7.15
CA ASP A 187 -11.58 -12.34 -6.18
C ASP A 187 -11.59 -13.20 -4.90
N PRO A 188 -11.02 -12.71 -3.77
CA PRO A 188 -10.97 -13.46 -2.53
C PRO A 188 -12.34 -13.67 -1.87
N LEU A 189 -13.38 -12.93 -2.25
CA LEU A 189 -14.77 -13.17 -1.82
C LEU A 189 -15.53 -14.15 -2.73
N ASP A 190 -14.99 -14.49 -3.90
CA ASP A 190 -15.66 -15.30 -4.93
C ASP A 190 -17.06 -14.78 -5.27
N ASN A 191 -17.21 -13.46 -5.41
CA ASN A 191 -18.47 -12.80 -5.69
C ASN A 191 -18.62 -12.60 -7.21
N GLY A 192 -19.77 -13.01 -7.78
CA GLY A 192 -20.03 -12.87 -9.21
C GLY A 192 -20.06 -11.42 -9.71
N GLU A 193 -20.65 -10.51 -8.93
CA GLU A 193 -20.83 -9.10 -9.30
C GLU A 193 -19.49 -8.35 -9.36
N PHE A 194 -18.66 -8.50 -8.32
CA PHE A 194 -17.34 -7.86 -8.29
C PHE A 194 -16.43 -8.39 -9.41
N ARG A 195 -16.51 -9.70 -9.70
CA ARG A 195 -15.81 -10.27 -10.85
C ARG A 195 -16.30 -9.67 -12.16
N GLU A 196 -17.60 -9.55 -12.39
CA GLU A 196 -18.08 -9.00 -13.67
C GLU A 196 -17.66 -7.54 -13.87
N LYS A 197 -17.77 -6.69 -12.85
CA LYS A 197 -17.25 -5.30 -12.90
C LYS A 197 -15.75 -5.26 -13.23
N THR A 198 -14.99 -6.21 -12.69
CA THR A 198 -13.55 -6.36 -13.00
C THR A 198 -13.33 -6.81 -14.45
N ARG A 199 -14.15 -7.74 -14.95
CA ARG A 199 -14.10 -8.22 -16.34
C ARG A 199 -14.45 -7.12 -17.34
N GLU A 200 -15.44 -6.28 -17.03
CA GLU A 200 -15.76 -5.09 -17.83
C GLU A 200 -14.55 -4.15 -17.92
N ARG A 201 -13.89 -3.86 -16.79
CA ARG A 201 -12.68 -3.05 -16.77
C ARG A 201 -11.57 -3.67 -17.63
N ILE A 202 -11.38 -4.99 -17.60
CA ILE A 202 -10.43 -5.66 -18.48
C ILE A 202 -10.75 -5.40 -19.96
N LYS A 203 -11.99 -5.62 -20.38
CA LYS A 203 -12.43 -5.47 -21.78
C LYS A 203 -12.29 -4.03 -22.28
N HIS A 204 -12.64 -3.06 -21.44
CA HIS A 204 -12.77 -1.67 -21.87
C HIS A 204 -11.53 -0.82 -21.59
N VAL A 205 -10.67 -1.23 -20.65
CA VAL A 205 -9.49 -0.46 -20.23
C VAL A 205 -8.21 -1.18 -20.59
N PHE A 206 -8.08 -2.46 -20.24
CA PHE A 206 -6.79 -3.13 -20.33
C PHE A 206 -6.50 -3.70 -21.72
N PHE A 207 -7.45 -4.42 -22.34
CA PHE A 207 -7.26 -4.97 -23.69
C PHE A 207 -6.96 -3.90 -24.73
N PRO A 208 -7.71 -2.78 -24.83
CA PRO A 208 -7.43 -1.77 -25.85
C PRO A 208 -6.03 -1.17 -25.72
N THR A 209 -5.57 -0.91 -24.49
CA THR A 209 -4.24 -0.33 -24.24
C THR A 209 -3.12 -1.34 -24.56
N VAL A 210 -3.27 -2.60 -24.16
CA VAL A 210 -2.27 -3.65 -24.44
C VAL A 210 -2.23 -3.97 -25.94
N ASP A 211 -3.36 -4.11 -26.61
CA ASP A 211 -3.40 -4.40 -28.05
C ASP A 211 -2.88 -3.23 -28.89
N ASN A 212 -3.11 -1.99 -28.46
CA ASN A 212 -2.49 -0.82 -29.08
C ASN A 212 -0.96 -0.80 -28.86
N TRP A 213 -0.48 -1.20 -27.68
CA TRP A 213 0.95 -1.35 -27.43
C TRP A 213 1.56 -2.47 -28.28
N ARG A 214 0.94 -3.65 -28.34
CA ARG A 214 1.39 -4.79 -29.16
C ARG A 214 1.54 -4.41 -30.64
N ARG A 215 0.54 -3.71 -31.21
CA ARG A 215 0.59 -3.23 -32.60
C ARG A 215 1.74 -2.24 -32.84
N ARG A 216 2.01 -1.34 -31.88
CA ARG A 216 3.12 -0.39 -31.99
C ARG A 216 4.49 -1.07 -31.85
N LYS A 217 4.63 -2.02 -30.91
CA LYS A 217 5.90 -2.70 -30.61
C LYS A 217 6.27 -3.76 -31.66
N PHE A 218 5.30 -4.57 -32.07
CA PHE A 218 5.54 -5.74 -32.93
C PHE A 218 5.03 -5.56 -34.37
N GLY A 219 4.41 -4.42 -34.69
CA GLY A 219 3.85 -4.14 -36.02
C GLY A 219 2.39 -4.60 -36.20
N GLU A 220 1.66 -3.92 -37.09
CA GLU A 220 0.22 -4.14 -37.29
C GLU A 220 -0.14 -5.52 -37.85
N ASN A 221 0.79 -6.16 -38.54
CA ASN A 221 0.59 -7.47 -39.16
C ASN A 221 0.86 -8.65 -38.21
N THR A 222 1.35 -8.39 -36.99
CA THR A 222 1.65 -9.46 -36.03
C THR A 222 0.36 -10.01 -35.42
N CYS A 223 0.13 -11.31 -35.61
CA CYS A 223 -1.02 -11.99 -35.04
C CYS A 223 -0.74 -12.44 -33.61
N PHE A 224 -1.60 -12.03 -32.68
CA PHE A 224 -1.61 -12.51 -31.29
C PHE A 224 -2.78 -13.46 -31.06
N PRO A 225 -2.68 -14.40 -30.11
CA PRO A 225 -3.83 -15.21 -29.70
C PRO A 225 -4.98 -14.30 -29.24
N ARG A 226 -6.22 -14.71 -29.52
CA ARG A 226 -7.40 -14.01 -29.02
C ARG A 226 -7.42 -14.05 -27.50
N TRP A 227 -7.79 -12.92 -26.89
CA TRP A 227 -7.92 -12.82 -25.44
C TRP A 227 -8.88 -13.87 -24.88
N LYS A 228 -8.38 -14.68 -23.96
CA LYS A 228 -9.16 -15.53 -23.06
C LYS A 228 -9.37 -14.80 -21.74
N MET A 229 -10.44 -15.14 -21.04
CA MET A 229 -10.71 -14.56 -19.73
C MET A 229 -11.14 -15.63 -18.72
N SER A 230 -10.31 -15.84 -17.72
CA SER A 230 -10.46 -16.90 -16.73
C SER A 230 -10.56 -16.34 -15.30
N VAL A 231 -11.02 -17.17 -14.37
CA VAL A 231 -10.92 -16.88 -12.94
C VAL A 231 -9.63 -17.52 -12.45
N LEU A 232 -8.76 -16.75 -11.80
CA LEU A 232 -7.61 -17.32 -11.13
C LEU A 232 -8.10 -18.06 -9.88
N PRO A 233 -7.90 -19.37 -9.77
CA PRO A 233 -8.22 -20.08 -8.55
C PRO A 233 -7.24 -19.66 -7.45
N GLY A 234 -7.71 -19.67 -6.21
CA GLY A 234 -6.89 -19.33 -5.06
C GLY A 234 -7.68 -19.36 -3.77
N PRO A 235 -7.04 -19.00 -2.66
CA PRO A 235 -7.69 -19.00 -1.35
C PRO A 235 -8.73 -17.90 -1.26
N LYS A 236 -9.81 -18.17 -0.53
CA LYS A 236 -10.85 -17.20 -0.18
C LYS A 236 -10.52 -16.57 1.16
N GLN A 237 -10.83 -15.30 1.33
CA GLN A 237 -10.55 -14.61 2.58
C GLN A 237 -11.38 -15.15 3.76
N PRO A 238 -10.83 -15.14 4.98
CA PRO A 238 -11.52 -15.64 6.17
C PRO A 238 -12.63 -14.71 6.68
N ASP A 239 -12.62 -13.44 6.28
CA ASP A 239 -13.40 -12.35 6.88
C ASP A 239 -13.87 -11.33 5.83
N GLY A 240 -14.45 -10.20 6.25
CA GLY A 240 -14.94 -9.15 5.35
C GLY A 240 -13.94 -8.01 5.09
N VAL A 241 -12.69 -8.12 5.55
CA VAL A 241 -11.75 -6.99 5.63
C VAL A 241 -10.39 -7.27 4.97
N SER A 242 -10.10 -8.54 4.66
CA SER A 242 -8.80 -8.99 4.17
C SER A 242 -8.65 -8.99 2.63
N CYS A 243 -9.61 -8.44 1.87
CA CYS A 243 -9.57 -8.48 0.41
C CYS A 243 -8.29 -7.87 -0.17
N GLY A 244 -7.90 -6.70 0.33
CA GLY A 244 -6.64 -6.04 -0.05
C GLY A 244 -5.40 -6.89 0.23
N VAL A 245 -5.36 -7.56 1.39
CA VAL A 245 -4.22 -8.43 1.77
C VAL A 245 -4.14 -9.63 0.81
N PHE A 246 -5.28 -10.26 0.53
CA PHE A 246 -5.32 -11.46 -0.31
C PHE A 246 -5.02 -11.16 -1.76
N ILE A 247 -5.50 -10.04 -2.33
CA ILE A 247 -5.14 -9.67 -3.69
C ILE A 247 -3.67 -9.32 -3.83
N ALA A 248 -3.09 -8.60 -2.87
CA ALA A 248 -1.68 -8.20 -2.93
C ALA A 248 -0.76 -9.43 -2.79
N SER A 249 -1.10 -10.34 -1.87
CA SER A 249 -0.38 -11.59 -1.64
C SER A 249 -0.50 -12.55 -2.83
N THR A 250 -1.69 -12.68 -3.43
CA THR A 250 -1.89 -13.54 -4.60
C THR A 250 -1.17 -13.00 -5.83
N GLY A 251 -1.16 -11.68 -6.04
CA GLY A 251 -0.38 -11.08 -7.12
C GLY A 251 1.13 -11.28 -6.93
N TRP A 252 1.60 -11.20 -5.69
CA TRP A 252 2.98 -11.56 -5.36
C TRP A 252 3.26 -13.05 -5.66
N ALA A 253 2.45 -13.95 -5.14
CA ALA A 253 2.63 -15.39 -5.30
C ALA A 253 2.62 -15.81 -6.78
N PHE A 254 1.71 -15.25 -7.57
CA PHE A 254 1.63 -15.49 -9.01
C PHE A 254 2.93 -15.11 -9.71
N LEU A 255 3.45 -13.91 -9.45
CA LEU A 255 4.66 -13.43 -10.10
C LEU A 255 5.93 -14.17 -9.67
N HIS A 256 5.99 -14.72 -8.46
CA HIS A 256 7.20 -15.39 -7.95
C HIS A 256 7.11 -16.92 -7.96
N GLY A 257 6.04 -17.50 -8.50
CA GLY A 257 5.87 -18.95 -8.57
C GLY A 257 5.65 -19.61 -7.21
N GLU A 258 5.05 -18.91 -6.24
CA GLU A 258 4.67 -19.47 -4.92
C GLU A 258 3.41 -20.33 -5.09
N THR A 259 3.63 -21.59 -5.49
CA THR A 259 2.56 -22.49 -5.93
C THR A 259 1.66 -23.01 -4.81
N GLU A 260 2.11 -23.11 -3.56
CA GLU A 260 1.30 -23.69 -2.48
C GLU A 260 0.15 -22.75 -2.13
N TRP A 261 0.43 -21.45 -2.01
CA TRP A 261 -0.59 -20.42 -1.85
C TRP A 261 -1.61 -20.43 -2.97
N LEU A 262 -1.16 -20.48 -4.22
CA LEU A 262 -2.03 -20.50 -5.39
C LEU A 262 -2.79 -21.82 -5.53
N ALA A 263 -2.30 -22.92 -4.94
CA ALA A 263 -2.98 -24.22 -4.91
C ALA A 263 -4.05 -24.29 -3.80
N LEU A 264 -3.97 -23.43 -2.78
CA LEU A 264 -4.97 -23.39 -1.71
C LEU A 264 -6.37 -23.14 -2.28
N ARG A 265 -7.34 -23.94 -1.84
CA ARG A 265 -8.74 -23.86 -2.27
C ARG A 265 -9.63 -23.61 -1.08
N GLY A 266 -10.72 -22.87 -1.32
CA GLY A 266 -11.70 -22.57 -0.29
C GLY A 266 -11.22 -21.50 0.68
N LYS A 267 -11.91 -21.42 1.83
CA LYS A 267 -11.69 -20.36 2.82
C LYS A 267 -10.40 -20.61 3.59
N ALA A 268 -9.44 -19.69 3.48
CA ALA A 268 -8.21 -19.74 4.26
C ALA A 268 -8.51 -19.58 5.76
N PRO A 269 -7.67 -20.14 6.65
CA PRO A 269 -7.79 -19.91 8.09
C PRO A 269 -7.54 -18.44 8.44
N ARG A 270 -8.04 -18.00 9.61
CA ARG A 270 -7.85 -16.61 10.08
C ARG A 270 -6.37 -16.24 10.24
N GLN A 271 -5.56 -17.21 10.66
CA GLN A 271 -4.12 -17.09 10.81
C GLN A 271 -3.43 -16.70 9.50
N ALA A 272 -3.95 -17.11 8.34
CA ALA A 272 -3.39 -16.73 7.04
C ALA A 272 -3.40 -15.21 6.84
N SER A 273 -4.48 -14.52 7.18
CA SER A 273 -4.53 -13.04 7.10
C SER A 273 -3.48 -12.41 8.01
N THR A 274 -3.32 -12.93 9.23
CA THR A 274 -2.32 -12.44 10.18
C THR A 274 -0.89 -12.63 9.66
N THR A 275 -0.58 -13.82 9.12
CA THR A 275 0.74 -14.13 8.53
C THR A 275 1.05 -13.25 7.34
N LEU A 276 0.11 -13.12 6.41
CA LEU A 276 0.30 -12.28 5.23
C LEU A 276 0.50 -10.82 5.60
N ARG A 277 -0.23 -10.29 6.60
CA ARG A 277 -0.03 -8.92 7.08
C ARG A 277 1.35 -8.72 7.69
N MET A 278 1.85 -9.68 8.48
CA MET A 278 3.20 -9.61 9.04
C MET A 278 4.26 -9.63 7.94
N ARG A 279 4.16 -10.57 7.00
CA ARG A 279 5.10 -10.67 5.87
C ARG A 279 5.02 -9.47 4.94
N MET A 280 3.81 -8.94 4.71
CA MET A 280 3.59 -7.70 3.95
C MET A 280 4.25 -6.49 4.63
N LEU A 281 4.12 -6.32 5.95
CA LEU A 281 4.84 -5.27 6.69
C LEU A 281 6.35 -5.38 6.52
N TYR A 282 6.89 -6.60 6.66
CA TYR A 282 8.32 -6.82 6.45
C TYR A 282 8.73 -6.45 5.02
N ARG A 283 7.98 -6.90 4.01
CA ARG A 283 8.27 -6.56 2.62
C ARG A 283 8.22 -5.05 2.36
N LEU A 284 7.31 -4.33 3.01
CA LEU A 284 7.10 -2.89 2.83
C LEU A 284 8.04 -2.00 3.66
N LEU A 285 8.75 -2.54 4.66
CA LEU A 285 9.58 -1.74 5.57
C LEU A 285 11.05 -2.17 5.62
N CYS A 286 11.31 -3.46 5.39
CA CYS A 286 12.59 -4.11 5.61
C CYS A 286 13.22 -4.65 4.32
N SER A 287 12.51 -4.67 3.20
CA SER A 287 13.10 -5.10 1.92
C SER A 287 14.22 -4.16 1.47
N PRO A 288 15.32 -4.67 0.86
CA PRO A 288 16.43 -3.84 0.37
C PRO A 288 16.04 -2.75 -0.62
N GLU A 289 15.00 -2.98 -1.42
CA GLU A 289 14.47 -2.04 -2.41
C GLU A 289 13.74 -0.85 -1.77
N VAL A 290 13.44 -0.94 -0.48
CA VAL A 290 12.64 0.03 0.26
C VAL A 290 13.50 0.86 1.19
N LYS A 291 13.43 2.18 1.03
CA LYS A 291 14.11 3.15 1.88
C LYS A 291 13.10 3.87 2.76
N VAL A 292 13.26 3.76 4.08
CA VAL A 292 12.56 4.64 5.03
C VAL A 292 13.40 5.90 5.21
N VAL A 293 12.80 7.06 4.93
CA VAL A 293 13.44 8.36 4.98
C VAL A 293 12.76 9.22 6.05
N ILE A 294 13.58 9.79 6.93
CA ILE A 294 13.16 10.78 7.93
C ILE A 294 13.37 12.17 7.29
N PRO A 295 12.38 13.07 7.32
CA PRO A 295 12.53 14.43 6.79
C PRO A 295 13.71 15.18 7.43
N GLU A 296 14.53 15.88 6.63
CA GLU A 296 15.69 16.63 7.12
C GLU A 296 15.34 17.69 8.16
N SER A 297 14.15 18.28 8.08
CA SER A 297 13.65 19.25 9.07
C SER A 297 13.60 18.67 10.48
N GLU A 298 13.41 17.36 10.62
CA GLU A 298 13.38 16.67 11.91
C GLU A 298 14.76 16.19 12.36
N LEU A 299 15.68 15.97 11.42
CA LEU A 299 17.09 15.71 11.74
C LEU A 299 17.79 16.98 12.26
N SER A 300 17.29 18.16 11.86
CA SER A 300 17.82 19.47 12.25
C SER A 300 17.16 20.09 13.49
N GLN A 301 16.05 19.53 13.96
CA GLN A 301 15.38 20.01 15.17
C GLN A 301 15.96 19.27 16.37
N ASP A 302 16.96 19.89 16.99
CA ASP A 302 17.50 19.45 18.27
C ASP A 302 16.32 19.32 19.24
N VAL A 303 15.99 18.10 19.69
CA VAL A 303 14.86 17.82 20.58
C VAL A 303 14.90 18.74 21.80
N ALA A 304 16.11 19.05 22.28
CA ALA A 304 16.37 20.01 23.35
C ALA A 304 15.87 21.44 23.05
N THR A 305 15.91 21.87 21.78
CA THR A 305 15.39 23.19 21.37
C THR A 305 13.87 23.21 21.36
N ILE A 306 13.21 22.13 20.93
CA ILE A 306 11.75 22.04 20.95
C ILE A 306 11.24 21.92 22.39
N GLU A 307 11.86 21.08 23.22
CA GLU A 307 11.53 20.95 24.65
C GLU A 307 11.67 22.28 25.37
N LYS A 308 12.78 23.01 25.14
CA LYS A 308 12.98 24.34 25.69
C LYS A 308 11.92 25.35 25.23
N LEU A 309 11.54 25.34 23.95
CA LEU A 309 10.47 26.20 23.44
C LEU A 309 9.09 25.82 24.02
N LEU A 310 8.85 24.54 24.28
CA LEU A 310 7.62 24.07 24.91
C LEU A 310 7.55 24.51 26.38
N ASP A 311 8.65 24.37 27.13
CA ASP A 311 8.78 24.81 28.52
C ASP A 311 8.61 26.34 28.64
N GLU A 312 9.20 27.10 27.72
CA GLU A 312 9.03 28.56 27.66
C GLU A 312 7.58 28.96 27.33
N LEU A 313 6.88 28.20 26.49
CA LEU A 313 5.48 28.44 26.17
C LEU A 313 4.56 28.12 27.36
N ILE A 314 4.81 26.99 28.04
CA ILE A 314 4.08 26.58 29.26
C ILE A 314 4.29 27.62 30.36
N ALA A 315 5.53 28.06 30.60
CA ALA A 315 5.83 29.07 31.62
C ALA A 315 5.18 30.44 31.32
N LYS A 316 5.01 30.82 30.05
CA LYS A 316 4.27 32.03 29.67
C LYS A 316 2.78 31.89 29.94
N LEU A 317 2.19 30.76 29.55
CA LEU A 317 0.77 30.49 29.77
C LEU A 317 0.43 30.41 31.26
N SER A 318 1.29 29.80 32.09
CA SER A 318 1.12 29.75 33.55
C SER A 318 1.28 31.10 34.24
N ASN A 319 2.03 32.05 33.66
CA ASN A 319 2.19 33.40 34.20
C ASN A 319 1.04 34.34 33.81
N ASP A 320 0.34 34.06 32.71
CA ASP A 320 -0.83 34.84 32.30
C ASP A 320 -2.09 34.41 33.07
N GLU A 321 -2.21 33.13 33.50
CA GLU A 321 -3.26 32.68 34.43
C GLU A 321 -3.14 33.24 35.86
N LEU A 322 -1.99 33.84 36.22
CA LEU A 322 -1.77 34.52 37.50
C LEU A 322 -2.05 36.03 37.45
N LYS A 323 -2.50 36.55 36.30
CA LYS A 323 -2.80 37.97 36.08
C LYS A 323 -4.28 38.28 35.84
N GLU A 324 -5.17 37.29 35.88
CA GLU A 324 -6.62 37.47 36.07
C GLU A 324 -7.03 37.26 37.53
#